data_AF-A0A0C3HI29-F1
#
_entry.id   AF-A0A0C3HI29-F1
#
_cell.length_a   1.000
_cell.length_b   1.000
_cell.length_c   1.000
_cell.angle_alpha   90.00
_cell.angle_beta   90.00
_cell.angle_gamma   90.00
#
_symmetry.space_group_name_H-M   'P 1'
#
loop_
_entity.id
_entity.type
_entity.pdbx_description
1 polymer ?
#
loop_
_entity_poly.entity_id
_entity_poly.type
_entity_poly.pdbx_seq_one_letter_code
_entity_poly.pdbx_strand_id
1 'polypeptide(L)'
;MARNAVFEDLDDKAIYDQSLARVLDQSTRNFVVDFGLNEAKIAFDVDAEEVARLLKAGLPKERPVRWINIWAPNRQTNLIDLLGKHYKFSPRLCAIIKSVPQQVRRPADDKRSNKRRPQQQRKGDVELATTSIDARQNSLHKQLVEDSSHYGIAKNMMHYQSNDIGTHFLCIGANWMHEAPQPSGDVSLVSEEKQSPLWTWLVLCDDNTVISVHEDPGTVDEAHLLRSIRDNTYSILSQLSHHGHEAADPTSIQTIRQTLALDGADADPGLEGASNLFYYLFDDWRAVYKTISRYRRRLNELQSQILSDITRTSNNGPNIEIIPRLHSLGRHIRLSDHLYAAYQYTIDRILKARANEAISARSPGNVADTSKKIGLANSAVRRFERLSDRIQFMILNEMQEFLAEKEALVSTYFNINAQKDSEATARLSRAATLLGKLSVLFLPVSLMTAYFSVQIPDLQHYSGKDYWTTFAVIMSISFLCLFFFSRLLMWVTDTLDALVKAADAKVKGLLYRRSQRGRQAMHDDDEDADEDKLE
;
A
#
# COMPACT_ATOMS: atom_id res chain seq x y z
N MET A 1 -5.43 -40.59 -20.68
CA MET A 1 -4.87 -40.63 -22.04
C MET A 1 -3.86 -39.50 -22.12
N ALA A 2 -2.56 -39.83 -22.19
CA ALA A 2 -1.50 -38.84 -22.36
C ALA A 2 -1.65 -38.25 -23.76
N ARG A 3 -2.00 -36.96 -23.85
CA ARG A 3 -1.89 -36.22 -25.10
C ARG A 3 -0.41 -35.92 -25.26
N ASN A 4 0.22 -36.46 -26.31
CA ASN A 4 1.55 -36.01 -26.67
C ASN A 4 1.51 -34.48 -26.81
N ALA A 5 2.32 -33.74 -26.07
CA ALA A 5 2.46 -32.30 -26.25
C ALA A 5 2.97 -32.03 -27.67
N VAL A 6 2.07 -31.56 -28.53
CA VAL A 6 2.41 -31.14 -29.88
C VAL A 6 2.94 -29.72 -29.77
N PHE A 7 4.21 -29.53 -30.15
CA PHE A 7 4.77 -28.18 -30.30
C PHE A 7 4.21 -27.55 -31.57
N GLU A 8 3.49 -26.46 -31.39
CA GLU A 8 2.86 -25.69 -32.46
C GLU A 8 3.67 -24.42 -32.72
N ASP A 9 3.62 -23.89 -33.93
CA ASP A 9 4.34 -22.68 -34.32
C ASP A 9 3.63 -21.44 -33.76
N LEU A 10 4.28 -20.74 -32.83
CA LEU A 10 3.72 -19.53 -32.19
C LEU A 10 3.74 -18.32 -33.15
N ASP A 11 4.49 -18.40 -34.25
CA ASP A 11 4.51 -17.37 -35.30
C ASP A 11 3.39 -17.58 -36.33
N ASP A 12 2.60 -18.67 -36.25
CA ASP A 12 1.33 -18.80 -36.98
C ASP A 12 0.23 -18.01 -36.24
N LYS A 13 -0.48 -17.13 -36.96
CA LYS A 13 -1.55 -16.29 -36.43
C LYS A 13 -2.66 -17.08 -35.71
N ALA A 14 -3.07 -18.23 -36.24
CA ALA A 14 -4.13 -19.03 -35.63
C ALA A 14 -3.70 -19.62 -34.30
N ILE A 15 -2.47 -20.15 -34.24
CA ILE A 15 -1.86 -20.69 -33.03
C ILE A 15 -1.57 -19.58 -32.03
N TYR A 16 -1.12 -18.42 -32.48
CA TYR A 16 -0.90 -17.24 -31.65
C TYR A 16 -2.16 -16.83 -30.89
N ASP A 17 -3.27 -16.61 -31.60
CA ASP A 17 -4.54 -16.18 -30.98
C ASP A 17 -5.07 -17.27 -30.02
N GLN A 18 -4.96 -18.55 -30.40
CA GLN A 18 -5.33 -19.68 -29.53
C GLN A 18 -4.45 -19.76 -28.28
N SER A 19 -3.15 -19.56 -28.42
CA SER A 19 -2.18 -19.60 -27.31
C SER A 19 -2.46 -18.51 -26.29
N LEU A 20 -2.76 -17.30 -26.75
CA LEU A 20 -3.15 -16.19 -25.89
C LEU A 20 -4.45 -16.46 -25.14
N ALA A 21 -5.45 -17.06 -25.80
CA ALA A 21 -6.69 -17.47 -25.14
C ALA A 21 -6.42 -18.54 -24.07
N ARG A 22 -5.54 -19.52 -24.33
CA ARG A 22 -5.18 -20.56 -23.37
C ARG A 22 -4.43 -20.02 -22.16
N VAL A 23 -3.57 -19.01 -22.31
CA VAL A 23 -2.93 -18.36 -21.16
C VAL A 23 -3.96 -17.75 -20.22
N LEU A 24 -5.10 -17.27 -20.72
CA LEU A 24 -6.16 -16.70 -19.87
C LEU A 24 -7.17 -17.75 -19.38
N ASP A 25 -7.05 -19.01 -19.78
CA ASP A 25 -7.91 -20.09 -19.31
C ASP A 25 -7.41 -20.65 -17.97
N GLN A 26 -8.28 -20.64 -16.96
CA GLN A 26 -8.00 -21.19 -15.62
C GLN A 26 -7.64 -22.67 -15.66
N SER A 27 -8.10 -23.41 -16.69
CA SER A 27 -7.81 -24.83 -16.85
C SER A 27 -6.33 -25.12 -17.19
N THR A 28 -5.65 -24.15 -17.80
CA THR A 28 -4.26 -24.27 -18.23
C THR A 28 -3.31 -24.28 -17.03
N ARG A 29 -2.48 -25.30 -16.96
CA ARG A 29 -1.60 -25.61 -15.82
C ARG A 29 -0.15 -25.24 -16.08
N ASN A 30 0.33 -25.42 -17.30
CA ASN A 30 1.68 -25.05 -17.67
C ASN A 30 1.78 -24.79 -19.18
N PHE A 31 2.89 -24.19 -19.60
CA PHE A 31 3.31 -24.20 -21.00
C PHE A 31 4.83 -24.19 -21.11
N VAL A 32 5.33 -24.60 -22.28
CA VAL A 32 6.73 -24.55 -22.65
C VAL A 32 6.84 -23.81 -23.98
N VAL A 33 7.69 -22.79 -24.04
CA VAL A 33 8.02 -22.07 -25.27
C VAL A 33 9.51 -22.19 -25.55
N ASP A 34 9.85 -22.70 -26.71
CA ASP A 34 11.21 -22.63 -27.25
C ASP A 34 11.22 -21.53 -28.30
N PHE A 35 12.09 -20.53 -28.17
CA PHE A 35 12.14 -19.42 -29.12
C PHE A 35 13.58 -19.01 -29.44
N GLY A 36 13.72 -18.42 -30.62
CA GLY A 36 14.92 -17.71 -31.06
C GLY A 36 14.54 -16.45 -31.81
N LEU A 37 15.46 -15.96 -32.63
CA LEU A 37 15.26 -14.74 -33.40
C LEU A 37 14.14 -14.89 -34.44
N ASN A 38 14.11 -16.02 -35.14
CA ASN A 38 13.26 -16.21 -36.32
C ASN A 38 12.02 -17.07 -36.07
N GLU A 39 12.10 -18.04 -35.15
CA GLU A 39 11.04 -19.02 -34.90
C GLU A 39 10.73 -19.19 -33.40
N ALA A 40 9.47 -19.48 -33.07
CA ALA A 40 9.03 -19.83 -31.73
C ALA A 40 8.04 -20.98 -31.81
N LYS A 41 8.18 -21.95 -30.91
CA LYS A 41 7.22 -23.04 -30.77
C LYS A 41 6.74 -23.14 -29.35
N ILE A 42 5.44 -23.39 -29.20
CA ILE A 42 4.77 -23.49 -27.91
C ILE A 42 4.07 -24.83 -27.76
N ALA A 43 4.04 -25.34 -26.54
CA ALA A 43 3.18 -26.43 -26.11
C ALA A 43 2.57 -26.10 -24.75
N PHE A 44 1.36 -26.58 -24.50
CA PHE A 44 0.61 -26.32 -23.26
C PHE A 44 0.24 -27.63 -22.57
N ASP A 45 0.12 -27.56 -21.24
CA ASP A 45 -0.26 -28.68 -20.38
C ASP A 45 0.64 -29.92 -20.61
N VAL A 46 1.93 -29.64 -20.77
CA VAL A 46 2.99 -30.63 -21.02
C VAL A 46 3.21 -31.46 -19.77
N ASP A 47 3.31 -32.78 -19.93
CA ASP A 47 3.51 -33.68 -18.81
C ASP A 47 4.98 -33.74 -18.35
N ALA A 48 5.22 -34.36 -17.19
CA ALA A 48 6.57 -34.46 -16.65
C ALA A 48 7.49 -35.32 -17.55
N GLU A 49 6.98 -36.38 -18.16
CA GLU A 49 7.79 -37.30 -18.99
C GLU A 49 8.26 -36.64 -20.29
N GLU A 50 7.39 -35.82 -20.88
CA GLU A 50 7.67 -34.96 -22.03
C GLU A 50 8.69 -33.90 -21.70
N VAL A 51 8.54 -33.20 -20.57
CA VAL A 51 9.58 -32.25 -20.11
C VAL A 51 10.91 -32.98 -19.89
N ALA A 52 10.92 -34.19 -19.34
CA ALA A 52 12.14 -35.00 -19.24
C ALA A 52 12.78 -35.28 -20.60
N ARG A 53 11.97 -35.61 -21.62
CA ARG A 53 12.45 -35.84 -22.99
C ARG A 53 13.01 -34.55 -23.60
N LEU A 54 12.34 -33.42 -23.39
CA LEU A 54 12.76 -32.11 -23.88
C LEU A 54 14.07 -31.64 -23.25
N LEU A 55 14.25 -31.84 -21.94
CA LEU A 55 15.49 -31.49 -21.24
C LEU A 55 16.65 -32.38 -21.69
N LYS A 56 16.41 -33.68 -21.91
CA LYS A 56 17.43 -34.61 -22.42
C LYS A 56 17.82 -34.34 -23.88
N ALA A 57 16.88 -33.91 -24.71
CA ALA A 57 17.13 -33.60 -26.12
C ALA A 57 17.97 -32.32 -26.30
N GLY A 58 17.98 -31.43 -25.30
CA GLY A 58 18.63 -30.13 -25.37
C GLY A 58 17.83 -29.11 -26.20
N LEU A 59 18.38 -27.89 -26.31
CA LEU A 59 17.78 -26.81 -27.08
C LEU A 59 18.23 -26.85 -28.55
N PRO A 60 17.29 -26.68 -29.51
CA PRO A 60 17.64 -26.46 -30.92
C PRO A 60 18.47 -25.19 -31.08
N LYS A 61 19.37 -25.14 -32.08
CA LYS A 61 20.21 -23.95 -32.32
C LYS A 61 19.39 -22.76 -32.79
N GLU A 62 18.31 -23.02 -33.51
CA GLU A 62 17.38 -22.04 -34.05
C GLU A 62 16.50 -21.43 -32.95
N ARG A 63 16.32 -22.15 -31.82
CA ARG A 63 15.55 -21.75 -30.64
C ARG A 63 16.39 -21.94 -29.37
N PRO A 64 17.39 -21.08 -29.15
CA PRO A 64 18.40 -21.28 -28.11
C PRO A 64 17.90 -20.91 -26.70
N VAL A 65 16.62 -20.53 -26.54
CA VAL A 65 16.02 -20.15 -25.26
C VAL A 65 14.76 -20.96 -25.02
N ARG A 66 14.60 -21.46 -23.78
CA ARG A 66 13.39 -22.15 -23.33
C ARG A 66 12.76 -21.41 -22.17
N TRP A 67 11.44 -21.25 -22.22
CA TRP A 67 10.63 -20.77 -21.12
C TRP A 67 9.67 -21.86 -20.67
N ILE A 68 9.75 -22.26 -19.40
CA ILE A 68 8.81 -23.17 -18.76
C ILE A 68 7.98 -22.37 -17.76
N ASN A 69 6.68 -22.23 -18.00
CA ASN A 69 5.79 -21.53 -17.08
C ASN A 69 4.85 -22.53 -16.39
N ILE A 70 4.74 -22.44 -15.07
CA ILE A 70 3.95 -23.34 -14.23
C ILE A 70 3.01 -22.52 -13.34
N TRP A 71 1.71 -22.77 -13.46
CA TRP A 71 0.71 -22.27 -12.51
C TRP A 71 0.31 -23.36 -11.51
N ALA A 72 0.06 -22.99 -10.27
CA ALA A 72 -0.38 -23.91 -9.21
C ALA A 72 0.54 -25.16 -9.09
N PRO A 73 1.82 -24.97 -8.71
CA PRO A 73 2.80 -26.06 -8.63
C PRO A 73 2.41 -27.19 -7.66
N ASN A 74 1.63 -26.88 -6.63
CA ASN A 74 1.02 -27.84 -5.70
C ASN A 74 0.19 -28.92 -6.42
N ARG A 75 -0.32 -28.64 -7.63
CA ARG A 75 -1.10 -29.59 -8.46
C ARG A 75 -0.23 -30.36 -9.46
N GLN A 76 1.07 -30.06 -9.54
CA GLN A 76 2.01 -30.57 -10.55
C GLN A 76 3.33 -31.01 -9.91
N THR A 77 3.25 -31.72 -8.78
CA THR A 77 4.43 -32.10 -7.96
C THR A 77 5.46 -32.91 -8.73
N ASN A 78 5.02 -33.80 -9.63
CA ASN A 78 5.91 -34.64 -10.44
C ASN A 78 6.81 -33.81 -11.36
N LEU A 79 6.27 -32.71 -11.92
CA LEU A 79 7.03 -31.78 -12.75
C LEU A 79 8.07 -31.02 -11.91
N ILE A 80 7.69 -30.56 -10.72
CA ILE A 80 8.62 -29.88 -9.80
C ILE A 80 9.74 -30.82 -9.34
N ASP A 81 9.42 -32.08 -9.03
CA ASP A 81 10.41 -33.09 -8.64
C ASP A 81 11.39 -33.41 -9.77
N LEU A 82 10.92 -33.42 -11.01
CA LEU A 82 11.74 -33.61 -12.19
C LEU A 82 12.69 -32.43 -12.42
N LEU A 83 12.16 -31.20 -12.39
CA LEU A 83 12.96 -29.98 -12.56
C LEU A 83 13.98 -29.85 -11.43
N GLY A 84 13.57 -30.13 -10.19
CA GLY A 84 14.44 -30.11 -9.03
C GLY A 84 15.57 -31.15 -9.09
N LYS A 85 15.31 -32.34 -9.65
CA LYS A 85 16.36 -33.33 -9.90
C LYS A 85 17.31 -32.90 -11.02
N HIS A 86 16.78 -32.34 -12.12
CA HIS A 86 17.57 -31.91 -13.27
C HIS A 86 18.53 -30.76 -12.92
N TYR A 87 17.98 -29.69 -12.34
CA TYR A 87 18.74 -28.48 -12.01
C TYR A 87 19.32 -28.47 -10.58
N LYS A 88 19.15 -29.57 -9.83
CA LYS A 88 19.63 -29.75 -8.44
C LYS A 88 19.10 -28.70 -7.46
N PHE A 89 17.79 -28.42 -7.52
CA PHE A 89 17.13 -27.57 -6.53
C PHE A 89 17.30 -28.13 -5.12
N SER A 90 17.42 -27.24 -4.14
CA SER A 90 17.52 -27.66 -2.74
C SER A 90 16.24 -28.42 -2.32
N PRO A 91 16.34 -29.47 -1.46
CA PRO A 91 15.16 -30.17 -0.97
C PRO A 91 14.14 -29.23 -0.30
N ARG A 92 14.65 -28.18 0.35
CA ARG A 92 13.84 -27.11 0.94
C ARG A 92 13.07 -26.34 -0.12
N LEU A 93 13.71 -25.88 -1.20
CA LEU A 93 13.06 -25.14 -2.28
C LEU A 93 11.94 -25.98 -2.93
N CYS A 94 12.23 -27.24 -3.26
CA CYS A 94 11.21 -28.15 -3.81
C CYS A 94 10.02 -28.36 -2.85
N ALA A 95 10.28 -28.52 -1.54
CA ALA A 95 9.21 -28.68 -0.56
C ALA A 95 8.35 -27.42 -0.45
N ILE A 96 8.97 -26.23 -0.48
CA ILE A 96 8.28 -24.95 -0.45
C ILE A 96 7.40 -24.77 -1.69
N ILE A 97 7.94 -24.98 -2.90
CA ILE A 97 7.19 -24.83 -4.16
C ILE A 97 5.98 -25.78 -4.21
N LYS A 98 6.13 -27.00 -3.70
CA LYS A 98 5.04 -28.00 -3.68
C LYS A 98 4.02 -27.80 -2.56
N SER A 99 4.30 -26.93 -1.59
CA SER A 99 3.39 -26.72 -0.47
C SER A 99 2.07 -26.13 -0.96
N VAL A 100 0.98 -26.45 -0.27
CA VAL A 100 -0.36 -25.97 -0.64
C VAL A 100 -0.52 -24.53 -0.12
N PRO A 101 -0.85 -23.56 -0.98
CA PRO A 101 -1.12 -22.20 -0.55
C PRO A 101 -2.29 -22.11 0.42
N GLN A 102 -2.24 -21.15 1.34
CA GLN A 102 -3.38 -20.89 2.21
C GLN A 102 -4.52 -20.30 1.40
N GLN A 103 -5.57 -21.09 1.17
CA GLN A 103 -6.77 -20.59 0.49
C GLN A 103 -7.33 -19.39 1.24
N VAL A 104 -7.61 -18.31 0.51
CA VAL A 104 -8.38 -17.17 1.03
C VAL A 104 -9.76 -17.70 1.40
N ARG A 105 -9.98 -18.04 2.67
CA ARG A 105 -11.31 -18.37 3.18
C ARG A 105 -12.21 -17.17 2.89
N ARG A 106 -13.24 -17.37 2.06
CA ARG A 106 -14.29 -16.35 1.89
C ARG A 106 -14.93 -16.13 3.27
N PRO A 107 -15.17 -14.89 3.70
CA PRO A 107 -15.90 -14.60 4.94
C PRO A 107 -17.29 -15.26 5.02
N ALA A 108 -17.81 -15.75 3.89
CA ALA A 108 -19.08 -16.45 3.80
C ALA A 108 -19.07 -17.87 4.42
N ASP A 109 -17.91 -18.54 4.54
CA ASP A 109 -17.87 -19.91 5.08
C ASP A 109 -17.99 -19.95 6.61
N ASP A 110 -17.67 -18.86 7.31
CA ASP A 110 -17.92 -18.75 8.76
C ASP A 110 -19.42 -18.53 9.09
N LYS A 111 -20.24 -18.14 8.11
CA LYS A 111 -21.70 -18.02 8.32
C LYS A 111 -22.45 -19.34 8.15
N ARG A 112 -21.84 -20.39 7.57
CA ARG A 112 -22.50 -21.70 7.37
C ARG A 112 -22.28 -22.71 8.49
N SER A 113 -21.31 -22.52 9.39
CA SER A 113 -21.16 -23.38 10.59
C SER A 113 -22.11 -23.01 11.73
N ASN A 114 -22.76 -21.84 11.67
CA ASN A 114 -23.75 -21.39 12.67
C ASN A 114 -25.20 -21.76 12.33
N LYS A 115 -25.44 -22.81 11.54
CA LYS A 115 -26.73 -23.50 11.58
C LYS A 115 -26.79 -24.31 12.87
N ARG A 116 -27.31 -23.66 13.92
CA ARG A 116 -27.80 -24.28 15.15
C ARG A 116 -28.60 -25.55 14.81
N ARG A 117 -27.94 -26.70 14.84
CA ARG A 117 -28.62 -27.95 15.18
C ARG A 117 -28.92 -27.84 16.67
N PRO A 118 -30.17 -28.06 17.13
CA PRO A 118 -30.44 -28.19 18.55
C PRO A 118 -29.82 -29.53 18.98
N GLN A 119 -28.52 -29.55 19.25
CA GLN A 119 -27.91 -30.61 20.01
C GLN A 119 -28.49 -30.49 21.42
N GLN A 120 -29.39 -31.43 21.73
CA GLN A 120 -29.76 -31.77 23.09
C GLN A 120 -28.50 -31.71 23.95
N GLN A 121 -28.46 -30.75 24.87
CA GLN A 121 -27.48 -30.71 25.94
C GLN A 121 -27.65 -31.99 26.75
N ARG A 122 -26.89 -33.03 26.41
CA ARG A 122 -26.39 -33.92 27.45
C ARG A 122 -25.51 -33.03 28.31
N LYS A 123 -25.99 -32.73 29.52
CA LYS A 123 -25.18 -32.25 30.65
C LYS A 123 -24.01 -33.21 30.80
N GLY A 124 -22.91 -32.89 30.13
CA GLY A 124 -21.59 -33.43 30.43
C GLY A 124 -21.07 -32.71 31.65
N ASP A 125 -20.66 -33.52 32.62
CA ASP A 125 -20.11 -33.12 33.91
C ASP A 125 -18.94 -32.13 33.75
N VAL A 126 -18.94 -31.05 34.53
CA VAL A 126 -17.94 -29.96 34.49
C VAL A 126 -16.58 -30.40 35.03
N GLU A 127 -16.52 -31.56 35.69
CA GLU A 127 -15.30 -32.13 36.28
C GLU A 127 -14.40 -32.87 35.27
N LEU A 128 -14.83 -33.07 34.01
CA LEU A 128 -14.01 -33.66 32.94
C LEU A 128 -13.46 -32.58 32.00
N ALA A 129 -12.39 -31.93 32.45
CA ALA A 129 -11.69 -30.82 31.77
C ALA A 129 -10.93 -31.19 30.48
N THR A 130 -11.29 -32.26 29.77
CA THR A 130 -10.50 -32.78 28.64
C THR A 130 -10.99 -32.33 27.25
N THR A 131 -12.29 -32.12 27.02
CA THR A 131 -12.78 -31.96 25.63
C THR A 131 -12.79 -30.54 25.07
N SER A 132 -12.84 -29.50 25.91
CA SER A 132 -12.93 -28.09 25.46
C SER A 132 -11.57 -27.42 25.30
N ILE A 133 -10.56 -27.89 26.05
CA ILE A 133 -9.18 -27.41 25.98
C ILE A 133 -8.51 -27.96 24.72
N ASP A 134 -8.69 -29.25 24.41
CA ASP A 134 -8.10 -29.89 23.23
C ASP A 134 -8.58 -29.28 21.91
N ALA A 135 -9.87 -28.91 21.80
CA ALA A 135 -10.41 -28.26 20.60
C ALA A 135 -9.84 -26.85 20.38
N ARG A 136 -9.67 -26.09 21.48
CA ARG A 136 -9.08 -24.74 21.45
C ARG A 136 -7.58 -24.79 21.19
N GLN A 137 -6.87 -25.71 21.83
CA GLN A 137 -5.44 -25.97 21.59
C GLN A 137 -5.18 -26.44 20.16
N ASN A 138 -6.02 -27.32 19.61
CA ASN A 138 -5.91 -27.75 18.21
C ASN A 138 -6.16 -26.59 17.22
N SER A 139 -7.08 -25.67 17.53
CA SER A 139 -7.31 -24.48 16.69
C SER A 139 -6.14 -23.47 16.76
N LEU A 140 -5.60 -23.23 17.95
CA LEU A 140 -4.44 -22.34 18.16
C LEU A 140 -3.17 -22.94 17.54
N HIS A 141 -2.95 -24.24 17.71
CA HIS A 141 -1.82 -24.94 17.11
C HIS A 141 -1.93 -24.94 15.58
N LYS A 142 -3.13 -25.14 15.02
CA LYS A 142 -3.36 -25.03 13.59
C LYS A 142 -3.08 -23.62 13.06
N GLN A 143 -3.51 -22.58 13.77
CA GLN A 143 -3.24 -21.19 13.38
C GLN A 143 -1.74 -20.83 13.49
N LEU A 144 -1.05 -21.30 14.53
CA LEU A 144 0.40 -21.13 14.70
C LEU A 144 1.22 -21.88 13.63
N VAL A 145 0.79 -23.08 13.24
CA VAL A 145 1.39 -23.86 12.14
C VAL A 145 1.09 -23.21 10.78
N GLU A 146 -0.10 -22.64 10.61
CA GLU A 146 -0.46 -21.86 9.41
C GLU A 146 0.41 -20.57 9.32
N ASP A 147 0.55 -19.80 10.40
CA ASP A 147 1.36 -18.56 10.43
C ASP A 147 2.87 -18.80 10.27
N SER A 148 3.36 -20.00 10.59
CA SER A 148 4.77 -20.40 10.42
C SER A 148 5.06 -21.09 9.08
N SER A 149 4.04 -21.36 8.25
CA SER A 149 4.21 -21.88 6.89
C SER A 149 4.86 -20.83 5.96
N HIS A 150 5.54 -21.28 4.90
CA HIS A 150 6.16 -20.36 3.92
C HIS A 150 5.18 -19.32 3.38
N TYR A 151 4.00 -19.76 2.93
CA TYR A 151 2.96 -18.85 2.45
C TYR A 151 2.36 -17.98 3.56
N GLY A 152 2.29 -18.48 4.80
CA GLY A 152 1.92 -17.67 5.97
C GLY A 152 2.91 -16.52 6.20
N ILE A 153 4.21 -16.81 6.17
CA ILE A 153 5.28 -15.81 6.25
C ILE A 153 5.19 -14.83 5.08
N ALA A 154 5.11 -15.33 3.84
CA ALA A 154 5.04 -14.50 2.63
C ALA A 154 3.82 -13.56 2.63
N LYS A 155 2.68 -14.02 3.15
CA LYS A 155 1.44 -13.23 3.25
C LYS A 155 1.49 -12.21 4.39
N ASN A 156 2.07 -12.57 5.53
CA ASN A 156 2.18 -11.70 6.70
C ASN A 156 3.30 -10.66 6.54
N MET A 157 4.38 -11.02 5.82
CA MET A 157 5.53 -10.18 5.53
C MET A 157 5.62 -9.95 4.03
N MET A 158 4.92 -8.93 3.52
CA MET A 158 4.85 -8.69 2.06
C MET A 158 6.23 -8.48 1.40
N HIS A 159 7.17 -7.86 2.12
CA HIS A 159 8.56 -7.62 1.68
C HIS A 159 9.46 -8.87 1.82
N TYR A 160 8.92 -10.00 2.25
CA TYR A 160 9.66 -11.26 2.31
C TYR A 160 10.11 -11.68 0.91
N GLN A 161 11.35 -12.14 0.82
CA GLN A 161 11.97 -12.59 -0.42
C GLN A 161 12.81 -13.84 -0.13
N SER A 162 12.85 -14.76 -1.09
CA SER A 162 13.70 -15.95 -1.03
C SER A 162 14.66 -15.95 -2.21
N ASN A 163 15.96 -16.01 -1.95
CA ASN A 163 16.96 -16.19 -3.00
C ASN A 163 17.71 -17.48 -2.73
N ASP A 164 17.70 -18.39 -3.71
CA ASP A 164 18.43 -19.66 -3.66
C ASP A 164 19.35 -19.72 -4.89
N ILE A 165 20.63 -19.97 -4.67
CA ILE A 165 21.65 -20.00 -5.72
C ILE A 165 22.30 -21.38 -5.66
N GLY A 166 22.05 -22.19 -6.69
CA GLY A 166 22.70 -23.47 -6.89
C GLY A 166 23.78 -23.39 -7.97
N THR A 167 24.40 -24.53 -8.27
CA THR A 167 25.41 -24.63 -9.34
C THR A 167 24.81 -24.44 -10.73
N HIS A 168 23.54 -24.84 -10.92
CA HIS A 168 22.86 -24.86 -12.22
C HIS A 168 21.63 -23.94 -12.28
N PHE A 169 21.32 -23.22 -11.20
CA PHE A 169 20.19 -22.31 -11.16
C PHE A 169 20.37 -21.11 -10.22
N LEU A 170 19.78 -19.98 -10.60
CA LEU A 170 19.51 -18.82 -9.75
C LEU A 170 17.99 -18.73 -9.58
N CYS A 171 17.49 -18.85 -8.36
CA CYS A 171 16.06 -18.78 -8.04
C CYS A 171 15.75 -17.58 -7.15
N ILE A 172 14.73 -16.82 -7.52
CA ILE A 172 14.21 -15.68 -6.78
C ILE A 172 12.73 -15.89 -6.56
N GLY A 173 12.31 -15.81 -5.30
CA GLY A 173 10.92 -15.84 -4.88
C GLY A 173 10.56 -14.52 -4.23
N ALA A 174 9.44 -13.94 -4.65
CA ALA A 174 8.89 -12.72 -4.06
C ALA A 174 7.36 -12.69 -4.23
N ASN A 175 6.72 -11.74 -3.56
CA ASN A 175 5.31 -11.43 -3.82
C ASN A 175 5.21 -10.48 -5.01
N TRP A 176 4.34 -10.76 -5.97
CA TRP A 176 3.88 -9.79 -6.98
C TRP A 176 2.46 -9.33 -6.65
N MET A 177 2.18 -8.06 -6.94
CA MET A 177 0.95 -7.40 -6.50
C MET A 177 -0.09 -7.41 -7.61
N HIS A 178 -1.22 -8.07 -7.36
CA HIS A 178 -2.34 -8.14 -8.30
C HIS A 178 -3.57 -7.42 -7.76
N GLU A 179 -4.50 -7.09 -8.67
CA GLU A 179 -5.80 -6.56 -8.29
C GLU A 179 -6.60 -7.63 -7.55
N ALA A 180 -7.14 -7.33 -6.36
CA ALA A 180 -7.97 -8.27 -5.61
C ALA A 180 -9.44 -8.17 -6.04
N PRO A 181 -10.23 -9.24 -5.81
CA PRO A 181 -11.68 -9.20 -6.00
C PRO A 181 -12.29 -8.03 -5.22
N GLN A 182 -13.14 -7.25 -5.86
CA GLN A 182 -14.00 -6.31 -5.13
C GLN A 182 -15.04 -7.13 -4.36
N PRO A 183 -15.18 -6.95 -3.03
CA PRO A 183 -16.20 -7.66 -2.29
C PRO A 183 -17.58 -7.20 -2.77
N SER A 184 -18.30 -8.11 -3.39
CA SER A 184 -19.71 -7.95 -3.78
C SER A 184 -20.58 -8.09 -2.52
N GLY A 185 -20.71 -7.01 -1.75
CA GLY A 185 -21.59 -6.95 -0.58
C GLY A 185 -21.42 -5.71 0.30
N ASP A 186 -22.52 -5.30 0.93
CA ASP A 186 -22.78 -4.02 1.62
C ASP A 186 -21.59 -3.30 2.28
N VAL A 187 -21.50 -2.02 1.94
CA VAL A 187 -20.62 -0.98 2.44
C VAL A 187 -20.71 -0.88 3.96
N SER A 188 -19.82 -1.57 4.67
CA SER A 188 -19.56 -1.29 6.09
C SER A 188 -18.12 -1.67 6.45
N LEU A 189 -17.39 -0.67 6.93
CA LEU A 189 -16.01 -0.70 7.44
C LEU A 189 -14.91 -0.98 6.40
N VAL A 190 -14.41 0.09 5.77
CA VAL A 190 -13.07 0.19 5.15
C VAL A 190 -12.68 -1.03 4.32
N SER A 191 -13.57 -1.47 3.44
CA SER A 191 -13.19 -2.48 2.44
C SER A 191 -12.53 -1.76 1.27
N GLU A 192 -11.36 -1.20 1.54
CA GLU A 192 -10.48 -0.68 0.49
C GLU A 192 -10.15 -1.82 -0.48
N GLU A 193 -10.16 -1.53 -1.77
CA GLU A 193 -9.75 -2.42 -2.85
C GLU A 193 -8.37 -3.00 -2.50
N LYS A 194 -8.39 -4.24 -2.01
CA LYS A 194 -7.19 -4.90 -1.51
C LYS A 194 -6.30 -5.20 -2.72
N GLN A 195 -4.98 -5.18 -2.53
CA GLN A 195 -4.09 -5.87 -3.46
C GLN A 195 -3.86 -7.27 -2.91
N SER A 196 -3.91 -8.27 -3.79
CA SER A 196 -3.60 -9.64 -3.43
C SER A 196 -2.15 -9.92 -3.82
N PRO A 197 -1.23 -10.03 -2.84
CA PRO A 197 0.10 -10.54 -3.13
C PRO A 197 -0.02 -12.01 -3.54
N LEU A 198 0.63 -12.39 -4.63
CA LEU A 198 0.83 -13.78 -5.01
C LEU A 198 2.32 -14.06 -5.12
N TRP A 199 2.74 -15.15 -4.50
CA TRP A 199 4.12 -15.58 -4.53
C TRP A 199 4.47 -16.17 -5.89
N THR A 200 5.56 -15.70 -6.49
CA THR A 200 6.09 -16.25 -7.74
C THR A 200 7.57 -16.59 -7.54
N TRP A 201 8.02 -17.70 -8.12
CA TRP A 201 9.44 -18.02 -8.26
C TRP A 201 9.87 -17.81 -9.71
N LEU A 202 10.99 -17.13 -9.89
CA LEU A 202 11.67 -16.98 -11.16
C LEU A 202 13.02 -17.68 -11.07
N VAL A 203 13.29 -18.59 -11.99
CA VAL A 203 14.51 -19.39 -12.01
C VAL A 203 15.21 -19.19 -13.35
N LEU A 204 16.49 -18.82 -13.30
CA LEU A 204 17.39 -18.80 -14.44
C LEU A 204 18.33 -19.99 -14.35
N CYS A 205 18.37 -20.83 -15.38
CA CYS A 205 19.19 -22.03 -15.45
C CYS A 205 20.44 -21.83 -16.32
N ASP A 206 21.43 -22.71 -16.17
CA ASP A 206 22.70 -22.70 -16.89
C ASP A 206 22.61 -23.13 -18.37
N ASP A 207 21.51 -23.76 -18.76
CA ASP A 207 21.21 -24.24 -20.11
C ASP A 207 20.35 -23.27 -20.94
N ASN A 208 20.26 -21.99 -20.55
CA ASN A 208 19.40 -20.97 -21.16
C ASN A 208 17.88 -21.25 -21.02
N THR A 209 17.51 -22.07 -20.03
CA THR A 209 16.11 -22.23 -19.61
C THR A 209 15.74 -21.22 -18.53
N VAL A 210 14.56 -20.61 -18.66
CA VAL A 210 13.93 -19.78 -17.63
C VAL A 210 12.66 -20.47 -17.16
N ILE A 211 12.49 -20.60 -15.85
CA ILE A 211 11.32 -21.23 -15.24
C ILE A 211 10.58 -20.19 -14.39
N SER A 212 9.31 -19.95 -14.70
CA SER A 212 8.41 -19.15 -13.87
C SER A 212 7.39 -20.07 -13.18
N VAL A 213 7.26 -19.93 -11.87
CA VAL A 213 6.34 -20.73 -11.06
C VAL A 213 5.45 -19.81 -10.25
N HIS A 214 4.14 -19.89 -10.46
CA HIS A 214 3.16 -19.01 -9.84
C HIS A 214 2.34 -19.75 -8.79
N GLU A 215 2.21 -19.16 -7.60
CA GLU A 215 1.30 -19.62 -6.54
C GLU A 215 -0.11 -19.88 -7.09
N ASP A 216 -0.79 -20.89 -6.55
CA ASP A 216 -2.20 -21.17 -6.86
C ASP A 216 -3.09 -20.09 -6.23
N PRO A 217 -3.72 -19.21 -7.02
CA PRO A 217 -4.63 -18.19 -6.46
C PRO A 217 -5.93 -18.80 -5.92
N GLY A 218 -6.14 -20.11 -6.10
CA GLY A 218 -7.37 -20.82 -5.78
C GLY A 218 -8.43 -20.65 -6.87
N THR A 219 -9.70 -20.81 -6.50
CA THR A 219 -10.83 -20.61 -7.42
C THR A 219 -11.09 -19.12 -7.60
N VAL A 220 -10.71 -18.61 -8.78
CA VAL A 220 -10.97 -17.23 -9.21
C VAL A 220 -12.25 -17.22 -10.05
N ASP A 221 -13.35 -16.72 -9.50
CA ASP A 221 -14.65 -16.71 -10.17
C ASP A 221 -14.74 -15.61 -11.26
N GLU A 222 -13.90 -14.56 -11.16
CA GLU A 222 -13.94 -13.41 -12.05
C GLU A 222 -12.80 -13.45 -13.08
N ALA A 223 -13.15 -13.53 -14.36
CA ALA A 223 -12.18 -13.57 -15.46
C ALA A 223 -11.22 -12.37 -15.47
N HIS A 224 -11.67 -11.20 -15.02
CA HIS A 224 -10.84 -9.99 -14.93
C HIS A 224 -9.69 -10.15 -13.92
N LEU A 225 -9.92 -10.83 -12.80
CA LEU A 225 -8.88 -11.08 -11.79
C LEU A 225 -7.85 -12.07 -12.29
N LEU A 226 -8.29 -13.14 -12.96
CA LEU A 226 -7.37 -14.10 -13.58
C LEU A 226 -6.49 -13.42 -14.62
N ARG A 227 -7.08 -12.52 -15.42
CA ARG A 227 -6.34 -11.67 -16.35
C ARG A 227 -5.32 -10.80 -15.62
N SER A 228 -5.72 -10.08 -14.56
CA SER A 228 -4.78 -9.28 -13.76
C SER A 228 -3.63 -10.10 -13.15
N ILE A 229 -3.86 -11.37 -12.82
CA ILE A 229 -2.82 -12.27 -12.29
C ILE A 229 -1.84 -12.69 -13.39
N ARG A 230 -2.35 -12.97 -14.59
CA ARG A 230 -1.57 -13.48 -15.72
C ARG A 230 -1.15 -12.40 -16.72
N ASP A 231 -1.41 -11.13 -16.43
CA ASP A 231 -1.20 -10.01 -17.36
C ASP A 231 0.27 -9.87 -17.80
N ASN A 232 1.24 -10.04 -16.88
CA ASN A 232 2.65 -9.98 -17.26
C ASN A 232 3.05 -11.17 -18.14
N THR A 233 2.70 -12.38 -17.74
CA THR A 233 2.92 -13.61 -18.52
C THR A 233 2.30 -13.53 -19.91
N TYR A 234 1.07 -12.99 -19.99
CA TYR A 234 0.35 -12.76 -21.23
C TYR A 234 1.08 -11.75 -22.12
N SER A 235 1.51 -10.61 -21.55
CA SER A 235 2.26 -9.58 -22.27
C SER A 235 3.56 -10.14 -22.86
N ILE A 236 4.33 -10.87 -22.05
CA ILE A 236 5.59 -11.49 -22.46
C ILE A 236 5.35 -12.51 -23.56
N LEU A 237 4.42 -13.44 -23.36
CA LEU A 237 4.14 -14.45 -24.36
C LEU A 237 3.70 -13.83 -25.70
N SER A 238 2.85 -12.79 -25.64
CA SER A 238 2.38 -12.13 -26.86
C SER A 238 3.54 -11.55 -27.68
N GLN A 239 4.58 -11.03 -27.03
CA GLN A 239 5.72 -10.39 -27.69
C GLN A 239 6.84 -11.36 -28.07
N LEU A 240 6.71 -12.65 -27.71
CA LEU A 240 7.56 -13.72 -28.24
C LEU A 240 7.16 -14.17 -29.66
N SER A 241 6.01 -13.74 -30.17
CA SER A 241 5.58 -13.94 -31.56
C SER A 241 5.85 -12.69 -32.39
N HIS A 242 6.06 -12.84 -33.70
CA HIS A 242 6.12 -11.70 -34.63
C HIS A 242 4.82 -10.87 -34.64
N HIS A 243 3.67 -11.47 -34.31
CA HIS A 243 2.38 -10.79 -34.33
C HIS A 243 2.12 -9.84 -33.17
N GLY A 244 2.71 -10.07 -31.99
CA GLY A 244 2.39 -9.25 -30.81
C GLY A 244 3.19 -7.98 -30.67
N HIS A 245 4.35 -7.88 -31.34
CA HIS A 245 5.21 -6.71 -31.22
C HIS A 245 4.58 -5.43 -31.81
N GLU A 246 3.90 -5.55 -32.95
CA GLU A 246 3.26 -4.40 -33.63
C GLU A 246 2.07 -3.82 -32.86
N ALA A 247 1.41 -4.64 -32.03
CA ALA A 247 0.23 -4.26 -31.26
C ALA A 247 0.55 -3.79 -29.83
N ALA A 248 1.82 -3.86 -29.40
CA ALA A 248 2.21 -3.53 -28.04
C ALA A 248 2.25 -2.01 -27.81
N ASP A 249 1.73 -1.56 -26.66
CA ASP A 249 1.85 -0.17 -26.23
C ASP A 249 3.33 0.18 -26.03
N PRO A 250 3.84 1.35 -26.50
CA PRO A 250 5.25 1.71 -26.38
C PRO A 250 5.84 1.58 -24.97
N THR A 251 5.03 1.77 -23.92
CA THR A 251 5.49 1.62 -22.53
C THR A 251 5.60 0.17 -22.06
N SER A 252 5.04 -0.76 -22.84
CA SER A 252 4.98 -2.20 -22.59
C SER A 252 5.81 -3.02 -23.58
N ILE A 253 6.54 -2.38 -24.50
CA ILE A 253 7.37 -3.08 -25.48
C ILE A 253 8.51 -3.82 -24.77
N GLN A 254 8.53 -5.13 -24.97
CA GLN A 254 9.51 -6.08 -24.48
C GLN A 254 10.29 -6.60 -25.68
N THR A 255 11.53 -6.13 -25.81
CA THR A 255 12.36 -6.40 -26.99
C THR A 255 13.11 -7.72 -26.89
N ILE A 256 12.48 -8.79 -26.38
CA ILE A 256 13.18 -10.07 -26.09
C ILE A 256 13.81 -10.63 -27.36
N ARG A 257 13.03 -10.75 -28.44
CA ARG A 257 13.52 -11.24 -29.74
C ARG A 257 14.42 -10.26 -30.46
N GLN A 258 14.08 -8.97 -30.44
CA GLN A 258 14.86 -7.93 -31.14
C GLN A 258 16.25 -7.76 -30.53
N THR A 259 16.40 -8.00 -29.22
CA THR A 259 17.72 -7.94 -28.57
C THR A 259 18.63 -9.06 -29.05
N LEU A 260 18.09 -10.21 -29.47
CA LEU A 260 18.86 -11.29 -30.11
C LEU A 260 19.49 -10.88 -31.45
N ALA A 261 18.99 -9.82 -32.10
CA ALA A 261 19.55 -9.29 -33.35
C ALA A 261 20.53 -8.12 -33.13
N LEU A 262 20.50 -7.47 -31.96
CA LEU A 262 21.20 -6.22 -31.69
C LEU A 262 22.63 -6.43 -31.16
N ASP A 263 22.85 -7.47 -30.37
CA ASP A 263 24.19 -7.81 -29.88
C ASP A 263 24.92 -8.66 -30.94
N GLY A 264 26.09 -8.18 -31.38
CA GLY A 264 26.82 -8.69 -32.54
C GLY A 264 27.21 -10.16 -32.47
N ALA A 265 27.82 -10.66 -33.56
CA ALA A 265 28.13 -12.07 -33.83
C ALA A 265 28.91 -12.87 -32.76
N ASP A 266 29.39 -12.22 -31.69
CA ASP A 266 30.15 -12.82 -30.58
C ASP A 266 29.33 -13.11 -29.30
N ALA A 267 28.06 -12.66 -29.20
CA ALA A 267 27.22 -12.92 -28.02
C ALA A 267 26.49 -14.27 -28.14
N ASP A 268 26.48 -15.10 -27.08
CA ASP A 268 25.67 -16.33 -27.03
C ASP A 268 24.17 -15.94 -27.07
N PRO A 269 23.45 -16.19 -28.17
CA PRO A 269 22.06 -15.75 -28.32
C PRO A 269 21.13 -16.38 -27.28
N GLY A 270 21.46 -17.58 -26.80
CA GLY A 270 20.70 -18.24 -25.75
C GLY A 270 20.87 -17.54 -24.40
N LEU A 271 22.11 -17.17 -24.05
CA LEU A 271 22.40 -16.43 -22.81
C LEU A 271 21.73 -15.05 -22.82
N GLU A 272 21.81 -14.36 -23.96
CA GLU A 272 21.21 -13.05 -24.18
C GLU A 272 19.69 -13.11 -24.05
N GLY A 273 19.04 -14.05 -24.73
CA GLY A 273 17.59 -14.21 -24.68
C GLY A 273 17.06 -14.67 -23.33
N ALA A 274 17.71 -15.64 -22.68
CA ALA A 274 17.32 -16.12 -21.36
C ALA A 274 17.46 -15.03 -20.29
N SER A 275 18.56 -14.26 -20.33
CA SER A 275 18.80 -13.15 -19.40
C SER A 275 17.76 -12.03 -19.56
N ASN A 276 17.42 -11.67 -20.80
CA ASN A 276 16.39 -10.66 -21.08
C ASN A 276 14.99 -11.14 -20.72
N LEU A 277 14.65 -12.41 -21.00
CA LEU A 277 13.38 -13.00 -20.57
C LEU A 277 13.25 -12.98 -19.05
N PHE A 278 14.31 -13.38 -18.33
CA PHE A 278 14.35 -13.33 -16.87
C PHE A 278 14.12 -11.91 -16.34
N TYR A 279 14.74 -10.91 -16.97
CA TYR A 279 14.51 -9.49 -16.65
C TYR A 279 13.04 -9.08 -16.84
N TYR A 280 12.42 -9.40 -17.98
CA TYR A 280 11.03 -8.97 -18.23
C TYR A 280 10.00 -9.72 -17.40
N LEU A 281 10.27 -10.98 -17.03
CA LEU A 281 9.44 -11.71 -16.07
C LEU A 281 9.51 -11.07 -14.68
N PHE A 282 10.67 -10.52 -14.32
CA PHE A 282 10.85 -9.78 -13.07
C PHE A 282 10.17 -8.39 -13.12
N ASP A 283 10.33 -7.66 -14.22
CA ASP A 283 9.80 -6.30 -14.40
C ASP A 283 8.32 -6.27 -14.79
N ASP A 284 7.42 -6.15 -13.80
CA ASP A 284 6.00 -5.81 -14.02
C ASP A 284 5.72 -4.32 -13.76
N TRP A 285 6.37 -3.45 -14.54
CA TRP A 285 6.21 -2.00 -14.42
C TRP A 285 4.75 -1.52 -14.52
N ARG A 286 3.89 -2.25 -15.24
CA ARG A 286 2.48 -1.89 -15.40
C ARG A 286 1.72 -2.03 -14.08
N ALA A 287 1.92 -3.13 -13.35
CA ALA A 287 1.34 -3.31 -12.03
C ALA A 287 1.86 -2.24 -11.03
N VAL A 288 3.14 -1.90 -11.13
CA VAL A 288 3.74 -0.82 -10.32
C VAL A 288 3.05 0.52 -10.57
N TYR A 289 2.95 0.95 -11.83
CA TYR A 289 2.35 2.23 -12.17
C TYR A 289 0.86 2.31 -11.81
N LYS A 290 0.12 1.21 -12.00
CA LYS A 290 -1.27 1.08 -11.53
C LYS A 290 -1.38 1.30 -10.01
N THR A 291 -0.41 0.81 -9.25
CA THR A 291 -0.37 0.98 -7.79
C THR A 291 -0.11 2.44 -7.39
N ILE A 292 0.89 3.08 -7.99
CA ILE A 292 1.23 4.49 -7.73
C ILE A 292 0.07 5.42 -8.09
N SER A 293 -0.49 5.26 -9.30
CA SER A 293 -1.63 6.07 -9.76
C SER A 293 -2.86 5.90 -8.88
N ARG A 294 -3.06 4.71 -8.30
CA ARG A 294 -4.12 4.46 -7.32
C ARG A 294 -3.91 5.26 -6.04
N TYR A 295 -2.70 5.23 -5.45
CA TYR A 295 -2.41 6.00 -4.23
C TYR A 295 -2.60 7.50 -4.44
N ARG A 296 -2.07 8.04 -5.54
CA ARG A 296 -2.25 9.45 -5.92
C ARG A 296 -3.72 9.82 -6.04
N ARG A 297 -4.52 9.00 -6.73
CA ARG A 297 -5.97 9.23 -6.88
C ARG A 297 -6.67 9.26 -5.52
N ARG A 298 -6.36 8.31 -4.64
CA ARG A 298 -6.98 8.23 -3.30
C ARG A 298 -6.60 9.40 -2.40
N LEU A 299 -5.34 9.86 -2.44
CA LEU A 299 -4.92 11.06 -1.73
C LEU A 299 -5.67 12.29 -2.24
N ASN A 300 -5.76 12.47 -3.56
CA ASN A 300 -6.52 13.57 -4.17
C ASN A 300 -8.02 13.52 -3.80
N GLU A 301 -8.63 12.33 -3.79
CA GLU A 301 -10.02 12.14 -3.34
C GLU A 301 -10.20 12.58 -1.89
N LEU A 302 -9.33 12.14 -0.98
CA LEU A 302 -9.39 12.50 0.44
C LEU A 302 -9.09 13.99 0.68
N GLN A 303 -8.13 14.55 -0.04
CA GLN A 303 -7.84 15.99 -0.04
C GLN A 303 -9.08 16.78 -0.46
N SER A 304 -9.73 16.40 -1.57
CA SER A 304 -10.93 17.08 -2.05
C SER A 304 -12.07 17.00 -1.02
N GLN A 305 -12.23 15.87 -0.32
CA GLN A 305 -13.20 15.71 0.76
C GLN A 305 -12.89 16.66 1.93
N ILE A 306 -11.64 16.67 2.41
CA ILE A 306 -11.20 17.54 3.52
C ILE A 306 -11.37 19.03 3.18
N LEU A 307 -10.98 19.44 1.98
CA LEU A 307 -11.10 20.84 1.55
C LEU A 307 -12.56 21.25 1.32
N SER A 308 -13.40 20.34 0.80
CA SER A 308 -14.83 20.61 0.65
C SER A 308 -15.51 20.83 2.01
N ASP A 309 -15.06 20.13 3.06
CA ASP A 309 -15.56 20.33 4.42
C ASP A 309 -15.26 21.73 4.97
N ILE A 310 -14.22 22.42 4.50
CA ILE A 310 -13.96 23.83 4.84
C ILE A 310 -15.07 24.73 4.28
N THR A 311 -15.43 24.51 3.02
CA THR A 311 -16.40 25.35 2.29
C THR A 311 -17.84 25.10 2.74
N ARG A 312 -18.12 23.94 3.34
CA ARG A 312 -19.47 23.57 3.75
C ARG A 312 -19.85 24.28 5.04
N THR A 313 -20.78 25.23 4.95
CA THR A 313 -21.42 25.92 6.10
C THR A 313 -22.31 25.00 6.95
N SER A 314 -22.32 23.69 6.70
CA SER A 314 -23.28 22.78 7.33
C SER A 314 -22.93 22.50 8.79
N ASN A 315 -23.95 22.45 9.64
CA ASN A 315 -23.89 22.01 11.03
C ASN A 315 -23.62 20.49 11.21
N ASN A 316 -23.18 19.78 10.17
CA ASN A 316 -22.85 18.37 10.28
C ASN A 316 -21.51 18.22 10.99
N GLY A 317 -21.44 17.26 11.92
CA GLY A 317 -20.22 16.95 12.66
C GLY A 317 -19.04 16.52 11.76
N PRO A 318 -17.84 16.41 12.34
CA PRO A 318 -16.64 16.01 11.62
C PRO A 318 -16.83 14.63 10.97
N ASN A 319 -16.31 14.46 9.75
CA ASN A 319 -16.36 13.17 9.09
C ASN A 319 -15.36 12.20 9.74
N ILE A 320 -15.88 11.33 10.60
CA ILE A 320 -15.09 10.39 11.42
C ILE A 320 -14.33 9.38 10.54
N GLU A 321 -14.74 9.17 9.29
CA GLU A 321 -14.12 8.19 8.40
C GLU A 321 -12.82 8.65 7.73
N ILE A 322 -12.55 9.97 7.70
CA ILE A 322 -11.36 10.51 7.01
C ILE A 322 -10.07 10.01 7.65
N ILE A 323 -9.96 10.05 8.98
CA ILE A 323 -8.75 9.61 9.69
C ILE A 323 -8.49 8.11 9.51
N PRO A 324 -9.47 7.20 9.71
CA PRO A 324 -9.31 5.78 9.40
C PRO A 324 -8.85 5.52 7.96
N ARG A 325 -9.44 6.21 6.97
CA ARG A 325 -9.07 6.07 5.54
C ARG A 325 -7.66 6.57 5.23
N LEU A 326 -7.25 7.71 5.79
CA LEU A 326 -5.87 8.20 5.68
C LEU A 326 -4.88 7.25 6.36
N HIS A 327 -5.28 6.62 7.45
CA HIS A 327 -4.43 5.67 8.17
C HIS A 327 -4.28 4.33 7.44
N SER A 328 -5.37 3.77 6.88
CA SER A 328 -5.31 2.56 6.03
C SER A 328 -4.49 2.82 4.77
N LEU A 329 -4.73 3.94 4.09
CA LEU A 329 -3.95 4.33 2.92
C LEU A 329 -2.46 4.50 3.26
N GLY A 330 -2.14 5.20 4.36
CA GLY A 330 -0.75 5.33 4.82
C GLY A 330 -0.09 4.00 5.16
N ARG A 331 -0.84 3.04 5.72
CA ARG A 331 -0.34 1.67 5.94
C ARG A 331 -0.04 0.96 4.62
N HIS A 332 -0.93 1.05 3.63
CA HIS A 332 -0.73 0.44 2.31
C HIS A 332 0.47 1.04 1.58
N ILE A 333 0.65 2.37 1.63
CA ILE A 333 1.82 3.05 1.06
C ILE A 333 3.11 2.54 1.71
N ARG A 334 3.18 2.44 3.05
CA ARG A 334 4.38 1.91 3.74
C ARG A 334 4.67 0.44 3.40
N LEU A 335 3.64 -0.39 3.31
CA LEU A 335 3.81 -1.79 2.91
C LEU A 335 4.39 -1.87 1.49
N SER A 336 3.91 -1.01 0.60
CA SER A 336 4.42 -0.91 -0.77
C SER A 336 5.85 -0.39 -0.83
N ASP A 337 6.19 0.63 -0.03
CA ASP A 337 7.55 1.17 0.10
C ASP A 337 8.54 0.08 0.50
N HIS A 338 8.23 -0.69 1.55
CA HIS A 338 9.06 -1.83 1.97
C HIS A 338 9.17 -2.93 0.92
N LEU A 339 8.10 -3.21 0.17
CA LEU A 339 8.11 -4.19 -0.92
C LEU A 339 9.08 -3.78 -2.04
N TYR A 340 9.00 -2.52 -2.48
CA TYR A 340 9.86 -2.00 -3.55
C TYR A 340 11.32 -1.85 -3.10
N ALA A 341 11.56 -1.49 -1.85
CA ALA A 341 12.90 -1.50 -1.27
C ALA A 341 13.49 -2.92 -1.25
N ALA A 342 12.66 -3.93 -0.96
CA ALA A 342 13.07 -5.32 -1.07
C ALA A 342 13.40 -5.70 -2.52
N TYR A 343 12.60 -5.29 -3.52
CA TYR A 343 12.94 -5.55 -4.93
C TYR A 343 14.29 -4.96 -5.32
N GLN A 344 14.59 -3.73 -4.90
CA GLN A 344 15.89 -3.10 -5.11
C GLN A 344 17.03 -3.95 -4.52
N TYR A 345 16.87 -4.43 -3.28
CA TYR A 345 17.84 -5.33 -2.65
C TYR A 345 18.03 -6.64 -3.42
N THR A 346 16.95 -7.20 -3.99
CA THR A 346 17.03 -8.40 -4.84
C THR A 346 17.77 -8.12 -6.15
N ILE A 347 17.52 -6.98 -6.79
CA ILE A 347 18.27 -6.54 -7.98
C ILE A 347 19.76 -6.42 -7.65
N ASP A 348 20.11 -5.76 -6.55
CA ASP A 348 21.50 -5.65 -6.12
C ASP A 348 22.16 -7.02 -5.90
N ARG A 349 21.41 -8.01 -5.39
CA ARG A 349 21.93 -9.38 -5.22
C ARG A 349 22.14 -10.09 -6.55
N ILE A 350 21.23 -9.93 -7.51
CA ILE A 350 21.40 -10.45 -8.88
C ILE A 350 22.68 -9.86 -9.50
N LEU A 351 22.85 -8.55 -9.40
CA LEU A 351 24.01 -7.84 -9.96
C LEU A 351 25.33 -8.23 -9.28
N LYS A 352 25.33 -8.38 -7.94
CA LYS A 352 26.51 -8.82 -7.17
C LYS A 352 26.90 -10.27 -7.44
N ALA A 353 25.93 -11.16 -7.65
CA ALA A 353 26.22 -12.57 -7.99
C ALA A 353 27.10 -12.66 -9.24
N ARG A 354 26.77 -11.88 -10.28
CA ARG A 354 27.58 -11.76 -11.49
C ARG A 354 28.97 -11.19 -11.24
N ALA A 355 29.11 -10.14 -10.43
CA ALA A 355 30.40 -9.52 -10.17
C ALA A 355 31.40 -10.52 -9.54
N ASN A 356 30.93 -11.36 -8.62
CA ASN A 356 31.73 -12.41 -8.00
C ASN A 356 32.17 -13.50 -8.99
N GLU A 357 31.34 -13.79 -10.00
CA GLU A 357 31.69 -14.70 -11.09
C GLU A 357 32.75 -14.12 -12.01
N ALA A 358 32.64 -12.82 -12.36
CA ALA A 358 33.63 -12.14 -13.19
C ALA A 358 35.01 -12.07 -12.51
N ILE A 359 35.05 -11.93 -11.18
CA ILE A 359 36.29 -11.97 -10.39
C ILE A 359 36.87 -13.40 -10.37
N SER A 360 36.03 -14.42 -10.15
CA SER A 360 36.46 -15.82 -10.16
C SER A 360 36.97 -16.29 -11.53
N ALA A 361 36.42 -15.76 -12.62
CA ALA A 361 36.88 -16.06 -13.98
C ALA A 361 38.25 -15.46 -14.33
N ARG A 362 38.73 -14.45 -13.58
CA ARG A 362 40.01 -13.77 -13.80
C ARG A 362 41.17 -14.36 -13.00
N SER A 363 40.96 -15.37 -12.16
CA SER A 363 42.04 -16.07 -11.45
C SER A 363 42.75 -17.06 -12.38
N PRO A 364 44.06 -16.87 -12.67
CA PRO A 364 44.82 -17.75 -13.53
C PRO A 364 45.21 -19.01 -12.74
N GLY A 365 44.34 -20.02 -12.73
CA GLY A 365 44.63 -21.26 -12.02
C GLY A 365 43.62 -22.41 -12.17
N ASN A 366 42.37 -22.15 -12.57
CA ASN A 366 41.38 -23.22 -12.70
C ASN A 366 41.21 -23.65 -14.16
N VAL A 367 42.06 -24.61 -14.56
CA VAL A 367 41.88 -25.44 -15.75
C VAL A 367 40.65 -26.34 -15.53
N ALA A 368 39.71 -26.29 -16.47
CA ALA A 368 38.62 -27.25 -16.70
C ALA A 368 37.61 -27.47 -15.55
N ASP A 369 36.69 -26.53 -15.39
CA ASP A 369 35.31 -26.91 -15.03
C ASP A 369 34.41 -26.46 -16.19
N THR A 370 34.11 -27.39 -17.09
CA THR A 370 33.31 -27.16 -18.32
C THR A 370 31.81 -27.08 -18.02
N SER A 371 31.42 -26.92 -16.76
CA SER A 371 30.06 -26.59 -16.37
C SER A 371 29.79 -25.14 -16.75
N LYS A 372 28.85 -24.90 -17.68
CA LYS A 372 28.33 -23.56 -17.95
C LYS A 372 27.84 -23.01 -16.60
N LYS A 373 28.46 -21.94 -16.12
CA LYS A 373 28.00 -21.24 -14.91
C LYS A 373 26.85 -20.31 -15.30
N ILE A 374 25.95 -20.03 -14.35
CA ILE A 374 24.76 -19.20 -14.57
C ILE A 374 25.19 -17.77 -14.84
N GLY A 375 25.36 -17.41 -16.11
CA GLY A 375 25.72 -16.06 -16.50
C GLY A 375 24.51 -15.16 -16.62
N LEU A 376 24.69 -13.86 -16.37
CA LEU A 376 23.76 -12.82 -16.80
C LEU A 376 24.40 -11.98 -17.90
N ALA A 377 23.69 -11.82 -19.02
CA ALA A 377 24.17 -11.05 -20.15
C ALA A 377 24.32 -9.55 -19.82
N ASN A 378 25.23 -8.86 -20.53
CA ASN A 378 25.54 -7.45 -20.30
C ASN A 378 24.32 -6.54 -20.50
N SER A 379 23.49 -6.85 -21.48
CA SER A 379 22.25 -6.13 -21.79
C SER A 379 21.25 -6.19 -20.62
N ALA A 380 20.98 -7.38 -20.09
CA ALA A 380 20.08 -7.61 -18.97
C ALA A 380 20.59 -6.93 -17.70
N VAL A 381 21.91 -6.95 -17.47
CA VAL A 381 22.56 -6.23 -16.35
C VAL A 381 22.26 -4.75 -16.42
N ARG A 382 22.49 -4.11 -17.58
CA ARG A 382 22.18 -2.68 -17.77
C ARG A 382 20.70 -2.38 -17.58
N ARG A 383 19.82 -3.33 -17.93
CA ARG A 383 18.36 -3.19 -17.71
C ARG A 383 18.00 -3.29 -16.23
N PHE A 384 18.62 -4.21 -15.50
CA PHE A 384 18.47 -4.33 -14.05
C PHE A 384 19.00 -3.11 -13.31
N GLU A 385 20.16 -2.56 -13.69
CA GLU A 385 20.70 -1.30 -13.15
C GLU A 385 19.71 -0.15 -13.34
N ARG A 386 19.21 0.03 -14.57
CA ARG A 386 18.18 1.04 -14.87
C ARG A 386 16.88 0.81 -14.10
N LEU A 387 16.48 -0.45 -13.90
CA LEU A 387 15.28 -0.77 -13.12
C LEU A 387 15.48 -0.42 -11.65
N SER A 388 16.66 -0.68 -11.08
CA SER A 388 17.02 -0.26 -9.72
C SER A 388 16.90 1.25 -9.55
N ASP A 389 17.47 2.02 -10.48
CA ASP A 389 17.36 3.49 -10.49
C ASP A 389 15.90 3.95 -10.61
N ARG A 390 15.11 3.34 -11.50
CA ARG A 390 13.69 3.66 -11.66
C ARG A 390 12.89 3.37 -10.40
N ILE A 391 13.14 2.23 -9.74
CA ILE A 391 12.49 1.90 -8.47
C ILE A 391 12.82 2.96 -7.43
N GLN A 392 14.09 3.35 -7.32
CA GLN A 392 14.52 4.39 -6.38
C GLN A 392 13.83 5.73 -6.65
N PHE A 393 13.97 6.25 -7.87
CA PHE A 393 13.56 7.63 -8.17
C PHE A 393 12.06 7.78 -8.45
N MET A 394 11.42 6.81 -9.11
CA MET A 394 10.02 6.94 -9.51
C MET A 394 9.04 6.27 -8.55
N ILE A 395 9.52 5.33 -7.72
CA ILE A 395 8.63 4.62 -6.80
C ILE A 395 8.93 5.03 -5.37
N LEU A 396 10.14 4.76 -4.85
CA LEU A 396 10.44 4.96 -3.43
C LEU A 396 10.32 6.44 -3.05
N ASN A 397 10.92 7.35 -3.83
CA ASN A 397 10.79 8.78 -3.57
C ASN A 397 9.32 9.26 -3.64
N GLU A 398 8.56 8.81 -4.64
CA GLU A 398 7.13 9.14 -4.78
C GLU A 398 6.29 8.61 -3.60
N MET A 399 6.60 7.40 -3.10
CA MET A 399 5.94 6.87 -1.90
C MET A 399 6.23 7.72 -0.65
N GLN A 400 7.46 8.24 -0.52
CA GLN A 400 7.79 9.17 0.57
C GLN A 400 7.02 10.49 0.44
N GLU A 401 6.85 11.00 -0.79
CA GLU A 401 6.01 12.18 -1.05
C GLU A 401 4.54 11.91 -0.66
N PHE A 402 3.98 10.76 -1.02
CA PHE A 402 2.63 10.37 -0.60
C PHE A 402 2.47 10.26 0.91
N LEU A 403 3.49 9.77 1.63
CA LEU A 403 3.47 9.73 3.09
C LEU A 403 3.51 11.14 3.70
N ALA A 404 4.34 12.02 3.15
CA ALA A 404 4.40 13.41 3.58
C ALA A 404 3.07 14.15 3.32
N GLU A 405 2.48 13.95 2.14
CA GLU A 405 1.16 14.50 1.79
C GLU A 405 0.08 13.98 2.74
N LYS A 406 0.06 12.68 3.01
CA LYS A 406 -0.87 12.08 3.98
C LYS A 406 -0.74 12.73 5.37
N GLU A 407 0.46 12.98 5.87
CA GLU A 407 0.64 13.64 7.17
C GLU A 407 0.20 15.11 7.12
N ALA A 408 0.45 15.81 6.01
CA ALA A 408 -0.07 17.16 5.79
C ALA A 408 -1.60 17.18 5.81
N LEU A 409 -2.27 16.24 5.12
CA LEU A 409 -3.73 16.13 5.10
C LEU A 409 -4.32 15.85 6.49
N VAL A 410 -3.68 14.99 7.29
CA VAL A 410 -4.09 14.75 8.68
C VAL A 410 -4.02 16.04 9.50
N SER A 411 -2.91 16.77 9.40
CA SER A 411 -2.72 18.05 10.09
C SER A 411 -3.77 19.08 9.65
N THR A 412 -3.98 19.23 8.34
CA THR A 412 -5.00 20.12 7.77
C THR A 412 -6.40 19.78 8.28
N TYR A 413 -6.77 18.49 8.31
CA TYR A 413 -8.07 18.06 8.82
C TYR A 413 -8.28 18.42 10.30
N PHE A 414 -7.27 18.21 11.15
CA PHE A 414 -7.34 18.63 12.55
C PHE A 414 -7.44 20.14 12.71
N ASN A 415 -6.68 20.91 11.94
CA ASN A 415 -6.74 22.38 11.98
C ASN A 415 -8.12 22.92 11.58
N ILE A 416 -8.74 22.33 10.54
CA ILE A 416 -10.10 22.69 10.10
C ILE A 416 -11.11 22.39 11.20
N ASN A 417 -11.03 21.22 11.83
CA ASN A 417 -11.94 20.86 12.91
C ASN A 417 -11.76 21.76 14.15
N ALA A 418 -10.51 22.05 14.53
CA ALA A 418 -10.23 22.99 15.61
C ALA A 418 -10.79 24.40 15.33
N GLN A 419 -10.71 24.86 14.08
CA GLN A 419 -11.31 26.13 13.67
C GLN A 419 -12.84 26.10 13.77
N LYS A 420 -13.49 25.01 13.35
CA LYS A 420 -14.95 24.83 13.49
C LYS A 420 -15.39 24.79 14.93
N ASP A 421 -14.68 24.08 15.80
CA ASP A 421 -14.97 24.02 17.23
C ASP A 421 -14.81 25.40 17.90
N SER A 422 -13.79 26.15 17.51
CA SER A 422 -13.61 27.54 17.95
C SER A 422 -14.77 28.44 17.49
N GLU A 423 -15.21 28.33 16.23
CA GLU A 423 -16.34 29.10 15.73
C GLU A 423 -17.66 28.72 16.43
N ALA A 424 -17.91 27.42 16.64
CA ALA A 424 -19.08 26.92 17.37
C ALA A 424 -19.09 27.44 18.81
N THR A 425 -17.94 27.43 19.48
CA THR A 425 -17.77 27.98 20.83
C THR A 425 -17.99 29.48 20.85
N ALA A 426 -17.49 30.23 19.85
CA ALA A 426 -17.73 31.66 19.72
C ALA A 426 -19.22 31.98 19.47
N ARG A 427 -19.93 31.16 18.68
CA ARG A 427 -21.39 31.27 18.49
C ARG A 427 -22.14 30.99 19.78
N LEU A 428 -21.77 29.94 20.51
CA LEU A 428 -22.37 29.59 21.81
C LEU A 428 -22.14 30.69 22.84
N SER A 429 -20.92 31.23 22.92
CA SER A 429 -20.59 32.35 23.80
C SER A 429 -21.41 33.61 23.46
N ARG A 430 -21.57 33.93 22.17
CA ARG A 430 -22.46 35.02 21.73
C ARG A 430 -23.91 34.79 22.15
N ALA A 431 -24.43 33.57 21.98
CA ALA A 431 -25.80 33.23 22.39
C ALA A 431 -25.99 33.28 23.91
N ALA A 432 -25.03 32.77 24.68
CA ALA A 432 -25.03 32.83 26.14
C ALA A 432 -24.96 34.28 26.64
N THR A 433 -24.14 35.12 26.00
CA THR A 433 -24.07 36.56 26.31
C THR A 433 -25.40 37.25 25.99
N LEU A 434 -26.05 36.89 24.89
CA LEU A 434 -27.38 37.41 24.53
C LEU A 434 -28.44 36.98 25.54
N LEU A 435 -28.44 35.72 25.97
CA LEU A 435 -29.32 35.22 27.04
C LEU A 435 -29.07 35.93 28.36
N GLY A 436 -27.80 36.17 28.73
CA GLY A 436 -27.45 36.96 29.92
C GLY A 436 -28.01 38.39 29.85
N LYS A 437 -27.86 39.06 28.70
CA LYS A 437 -28.45 40.39 28.46
C LYS A 437 -29.98 40.36 28.56
N LEU A 438 -30.61 39.31 28.03
CA LEU A 438 -32.04 39.11 28.07
C LEU A 438 -32.53 38.89 29.51
N SER A 439 -31.82 38.13 30.34
CA SER A 439 -32.12 37.95 31.76
C SER A 439 -32.08 39.26 32.56
N VAL A 440 -31.13 40.16 32.26
CA VAL A 440 -31.07 41.50 32.89
C VAL A 440 -32.33 42.33 32.57
N LEU A 441 -32.92 42.14 31.38
CA LEU A 441 -34.16 42.81 30.99
C LEU A 441 -35.39 42.19 31.66
N PHE A 442 -35.44 40.86 31.82
CA PHE A 442 -36.62 40.18 32.38
C PHE A 442 -36.68 40.17 33.91
N LEU A 443 -35.56 40.30 34.62
CA LEU A 443 -35.54 40.24 36.08
C LEU A 443 -36.38 41.37 36.75
N PRO A 444 -36.28 42.65 36.34
CA PRO A 444 -37.12 43.72 36.87
C PRO A 444 -38.61 43.53 36.54
N VAL A 445 -38.92 42.99 35.38
CA VAL A 445 -40.30 42.70 34.93
C VAL A 445 -40.91 41.59 35.79
N SER A 446 -40.14 40.54 36.08
CA SER A 446 -40.56 39.46 36.97
C SER A 446 -40.80 39.97 38.39
N LEU A 447 -39.93 40.85 38.91
CA LEU A 447 -40.11 41.49 40.21
C LEU A 447 -41.35 42.40 40.25
N MET A 448 -41.59 43.18 39.20
CA MET A 448 -42.80 43.98 39.06
C MET A 448 -44.05 43.09 39.06
N THR A 449 -44.03 42.00 38.28
CA THR A 449 -45.15 41.07 38.18
C THR A 449 -45.42 40.41 39.54
N ALA A 450 -44.38 40.05 40.27
CA ALA A 450 -44.51 39.54 41.64
C ALA A 450 -45.09 40.59 42.60
N TYR A 451 -44.67 41.86 42.50
CA TYR A 451 -45.19 42.95 43.33
C TYR A 451 -46.70 43.15 43.15
N PHE A 452 -47.20 43.17 41.90
CA PHE A 452 -48.64 43.25 41.63
C PHE A 452 -49.41 41.96 41.95
N SER A 453 -48.72 40.84 42.15
CA SER A 453 -49.32 39.57 42.57
C SER A 453 -49.50 39.46 44.10
N VAL A 454 -48.89 40.35 44.89
CA VAL A 454 -49.00 40.34 46.35
C VAL A 454 -50.33 40.95 46.77
N GLN A 455 -51.19 40.14 47.40
CA GLN A 455 -52.50 40.57 47.90
C GLN A 455 -52.37 41.07 49.35
N ILE A 456 -51.92 42.31 49.53
CA ILE A 456 -51.97 42.99 50.84
C ILE A 456 -53.35 43.66 50.99
N PRO A 457 -54.08 43.45 52.10
CA PRO A 457 -55.43 43.97 52.32
C PRO A 457 -55.58 45.50 52.18
N ASP A 458 -54.52 46.26 52.44
CA ASP A 458 -54.50 47.74 52.39
C ASP A 458 -54.14 48.34 51.00
N LEU A 459 -53.82 47.51 49.99
CA LEU A 459 -53.41 47.97 48.65
C LEU A 459 -54.34 47.49 47.52
N GLN A 460 -55.64 47.29 47.79
CA GLN A 460 -56.62 46.80 46.80
C GLN A 460 -57.07 47.84 45.74
N HIS A 461 -56.22 48.78 45.33
CA HIS A 461 -56.57 49.87 44.39
C HIS A 461 -55.90 49.78 43.02
N TYR A 462 -55.20 48.68 42.71
CA TYR A 462 -54.53 48.54 41.42
C TYR A 462 -55.52 48.18 40.30
N SER A 463 -55.62 49.06 39.30
CA SER A 463 -56.37 48.79 38.07
C SER A 463 -55.50 48.04 37.06
N GLY A 464 -56.12 47.30 36.14
CA GLY A 464 -55.40 46.69 35.01
C GLY A 464 -54.65 47.72 34.15
N LYS A 465 -55.09 48.99 34.15
CA LYS A 465 -54.38 50.09 33.49
C LYS A 465 -53.03 50.37 34.16
N ASP A 466 -52.98 50.39 35.49
CA ASP A 466 -51.78 50.71 36.27
C ASP A 466 -50.68 49.70 36.00
N TYR A 467 -51.03 48.41 35.97
CA TYR A 467 -50.11 47.31 35.63
C TYR A 467 -49.43 47.53 34.27
N TRP A 468 -50.21 47.82 33.21
CA TRP A 468 -49.65 48.00 31.87
C TRP A 468 -48.80 49.27 31.74
N THR A 469 -49.14 50.36 32.44
CA THR A 469 -48.29 51.56 32.51
C THR A 469 -46.99 51.29 33.26
N THR A 470 -47.03 50.63 34.42
CA THR A 470 -45.81 50.29 35.18
C THR A 470 -44.92 49.32 34.41
N PHE A 471 -45.53 48.35 33.71
CA PHE A 471 -44.81 47.46 32.79
C PHE A 471 -44.08 48.23 31.69
N ALA A 472 -44.77 49.15 31.01
CA ALA A 472 -44.17 49.95 29.93
C ALA A 472 -43.01 50.83 30.43
N VAL A 473 -43.16 51.43 31.61
CA VAL A 473 -42.11 52.26 32.25
C VAL A 473 -40.90 51.40 32.63
N ILE A 474 -41.11 50.28 33.32
CA ILE A 474 -40.02 49.40 33.77
C ILE A 474 -39.29 48.75 32.59
N MET A 475 -40.02 48.32 31.55
CA MET A 475 -39.43 47.82 30.31
C MET A 475 -38.58 48.88 29.61
N SER A 476 -39.08 50.11 29.51
CA SER A 476 -38.35 51.20 28.85
C SER A 476 -37.09 51.60 29.62
N ILE A 477 -37.18 51.69 30.96
CA ILE A 477 -36.02 51.97 31.82
C ILE A 477 -35.00 50.83 31.72
N SER A 478 -35.45 49.58 31.77
CA SER A 478 -34.57 48.40 31.67
C SER A 478 -33.87 48.33 30.31
N PHE A 479 -34.56 48.70 29.23
CA PHE A 479 -33.97 48.82 27.90
C PHE A 479 -32.93 49.95 27.81
N LEU A 480 -33.23 51.13 28.36
CA LEU A 480 -32.29 52.25 28.44
C LEU A 480 -31.06 51.88 29.26
N CYS A 481 -31.25 51.27 30.45
CA CYS A 481 -30.15 50.79 31.27
C CYS A 481 -29.29 49.78 30.52
N LEU A 482 -29.87 48.82 29.80
CA LEU A 482 -29.11 47.85 29.00
C LEU A 482 -28.30 48.56 27.91
N PHE A 483 -28.88 49.54 27.21
CA PHE A 483 -28.16 50.33 26.19
C PHE A 483 -27.00 51.14 26.80
N PHE A 484 -27.23 51.84 27.90
CA PHE A 484 -26.20 52.61 28.59
C PHE A 484 -25.11 51.73 29.17
N PHE A 485 -25.46 50.65 29.87
CA PHE A 485 -24.47 49.70 30.40
C PHE A 485 -23.71 48.98 29.29
N SER A 486 -24.33 48.65 28.16
CA SER A 486 -23.64 48.04 27.01
C SER A 486 -22.64 49.02 26.37
N ARG A 487 -22.99 50.30 26.28
CA ARG A 487 -22.09 51.34 25.74
C ARG A 487 -20.97 51.70 26.73
N LEU A 488 -21.29 51.75 28.02
CA LEU A 488 -20.33 51.95 29.10
C LEU A 488 -19.32 50.80 29.16
N LEU A 489 -19.79 49.54 29.10
CA LEU A 489 -18.91 48.37 29.06
C LEU A 489 -17.98 48.39 27.85
N MET A 490 -18.48 48.75 26.67
CA MET A 490 -17.64 48.87 25.48
C MET A 490 -16.54 49.92 25.68
N TRP A 491 -16.92 51.10 26.20
CA TRP A 491 -15.95 52.16 26.51
C TRP A 491 -14.91 51.73 27.55
N VAL A 492 -15.34 51.06 28.63
CA VAL A 492 -14.43 50.54 29.66
C VAL A 492 -13.49 49.48 29.07
N THR A 493 -14.00 48.58 28.22
CA THR A 493 -13.20 47.52 27.59
C THR A 493 -12.16 48.12 26.64
N ASP A 494 -12.53 49.10 25.81
CA ASP A 494 -11.62 49.80 24.89
C ASP A 494 -10.51 50.55 25.65
N THR A 495 -10.84 51.18 26.78
CA THR A 495 -9.84 51.86 27.62
C THR A 495 -8.90 50.87 28.33
N LEU A 496 -9.40 49.71 28.75
CA LEU A 496 -8.58 48.64 29.33
C LEU A 496 -7.64 48.02 28.29
N ASP A 497 -8.13 47.74 27.08
CA ASP A 497 -7.29 47.22 25.99
C ASP A 497 -6.19 48.21 25.60
N ALA A 498 -6.48 49.51 25.58
CA ALA A 498 -5.48 50.54 25.35
C ALA A 498 -4.42 50.57 26.46
N LEU A 499 -4.83 50.42 27.72
CA LEU A 499 -3.91 50.36 28.87
C LEU A 499 -3.07 49.09 28.87
N VAL A 500 -3.65 47.93 28.53
CA VAL A 500 -2.93 46.65 28.43
C VAL A 500 -1.89 46.70 27.31
N LYS A 501 -2.24 47.25 26.14
CA LYS A 501 -1.28 47.44 25.04
C LYS A 501 -0.16 48.43 25.40
N ALA A 502 -0.48 49.51 26.12
CA ALA A 502 0.52 50.45 26.61
C ALA A 502 1.44 49.83 27.67
N ALA A 503 0.92 48.95 28.52
CA ALA A 503 1.69 48.20 29.51
C ALA A 503 2.60 47.15 28.84
N ASP A 504 2.08 46.37 27.89
CA ASP A 504 2.87 45.37 27.13
C ASP A 504 3.98 46.04 26.32
N ALA A 505 3.71 47.19 25.70
CA ALA A 505 4.73 47.99 25.01
C ALA A 505 5.81 48.54 25.96
N LYS A 506 5.42 48.99 27.17
CA LYS A 506 6.40 49.44 28.19
C LYS A 506 7.22 48.29 28.74
N VAL A 507 6.63 47.11 28.95
CA VAL A 507 7.33 45.91 29.43
C VAL A 507 8.30 45.38 28.37
N LYS A 508 7.88 45.27 27.10
CA LYS A 508 8.76 44.93 25.99
C LYS A 508 9.88 45.96 25.81
N GLY A 509 9.58 47.25 25.94
CA GLY A 509 10.58 48.33 25.90
C GLY A 509 11.59 48.26 27.05
N LEU A 510 11.13 47.89 28.26
CA LEU A 510 11.99 47.67 29.43
C LEU A 510 12.87 46.42 29.27
N LEU A 511 12.32 45.32 28.77
CA LEU A 511 13.07 44.09 28.48
C LEU A 511 14.12 44.33 27.38
N TYR A 512 13.76 45.07 26.32
CA TYR A 512 14.69 45.44 25.26
C TYR A 512 15.82 46.35 25.76
N ARG A 513 15.50 47.36 26.60
CA ARG A 513 16.52 48.21 27.24
C ARG A 513 17.42 47.46 28.22
N ARG A 514 16.89 46.43 28.90
CA ARG A 514 17.68 45.57 29.80
C ARG A 514 18.60 44.63 29.02
N SER A 515 18.16 44.14 27.86
CA SER A 515 18.98 43.37 26.92
C SER A 515 20.10 44.21 26.26
N GLN A 516 19.84 45.48 25.93
CA GLN A 516 20.89 46.38 25.42
C GLN A 516 21.92 46.76 26.50
N ARG A 517 21.49 47.03 27.74
CA ARG A 517 22.44 47.29 28.84
C ARG A 517 23.32 46.08 29.18
N GLY A 518 22.80 44.86 29.02
CA GLY A 518 23.61 43.63 29.15
C GLY A 518 24.65 43.46 28.04
N ARG A 519 24.39 44.00 26.83
CA ARG A 519 25.36 44.00 25.72
C ARG A 519 26.39 45.12 25.79
N GLN A 520 26.06 46.25 26.42
CA GLN A 520 26.99 47.37 26.60
C GLN A 520 27.96 47.12 27.78
N ALA A 521 27.48 46.56 28.89
CA ALA A 521 28.35 46.16 30.00
C ALA A 521 29.36 45.06 29.60
N MET A 522 29.01 44.19 28.66
CA MET A 522 29.93 43.16 28.14
C MET A 522 30.93 43.70 27.10
N HIS A 523 30.72 44.92 26.58
CA HIS A 523 31.67 45.57 25.67
C HIS A 523 32.66 46.44 26.44
N ASP A 524 32.21 47.08 27.53
CA ASP A 524 33.06 47.89 28.41
C ASP A 524 34.00 47.00 29.27
N ASP A 525 33.57 45.80 29.70
CA ASP A 525 34.41 44.84 30.44
C ASP A 525 35.55 44.21 29.58
N ASP A 526 35.42 44.23 28.24
CA ASP A 526 36.46 43.75 27.31
C ASP A 526 37.48 44.85 26.94
N GLU A 527 37.15 46.14 27.08
CA GLU A 527 38.10 47.25 26.84
C GLU A 527 39.04 47.48 28.04
N ASP A 528 38.58 47.27 29.28
CA ASP A 528 39.41 47.44 30.49
C ASP A 528 40.36 46.25 30.76
N ALA A 529 40.20 45.12 30.06
CA ALA A 529 41.04 43.93 30.26
C ALA A 529 42.30 43.90 29.37
N ASP A 530 42.39 44.77 28.35
CA ASP A 530 43.51 44.82 27.40
C ASP A 530 44.52 45.96 27.67
N GLU A 531 44.23 46.93 28.56
CA GLU A 531 45.19 47.97 28.95
C GLU A 531 46.21 47.54 30.03
N ASP A 532 45.96 46.47 30.79
CA ASP A 532 46.83 46.00 31.89
C ASP A 532 47.89 44.94 31.47
N LYS A 533 48.19 44.81 30.17
CA LYS A 533 49.19 43.85 29.64
C LYS A 533 50.33 44.44 28.80
N LEU A 534 50.52 45.74 28.81
CA LEU A 534 51.66 46.39 28.14
C LEU A 534 52.35 47.43 29.04
N GLU A 535 52.93 46.98 30.15
CA GLU A 535 54.18 47.54 30.71
C GLU A 535 55.08 46.42 31.27
#